data_AF-A0A2H5V9R3-F1
#
_entry.id   AF-A0A2H5V9R3-F1
#
_cell.length_a   1.000
_cell.length_b   1.000
_cell.length_c   1.000
_cell.angle_alpha   90.00
_cell.angle_beta   90.00
_cell.angle_gamma   90.00
#
_symmetry.space_group_name_H-M   'P 1'
#
loop_
_entity.id
_entity.type
_entity.pdbx_description
1 polymer ?
#
loop_
_entity_poly.entity_id
_entity_poly.type
_entity_poly.pdbx_seq_one_letter_code
_entity_poly.pdbx_strand_id
1 'polypeptide(L)'
;MPRGLEPYYIYAKPPNINEIEYIGLLSLELRGAAGRNLAGYLIVRNDYPNDGQLIFYKVPIGSSTQLLGPSAVQEALDRDPDFATLKTLLRNPRIGDNILYRIGEQDVYFIPVYTAGTGGVVAQIGKIAAVGAAFTGAYYVGLGNTPVEAFNAYLAKLAGLAQDQVGVDRSTKINNLLKVFEENGVVVVKPSSINIPLTFKEGEFSYSTQEEFEGVKSSVEGFIASQVKAYNLSRVISWEEQDNMNFGAVRVVDGVAELHYITVKIGN
;
A
#
# COMPACT_ATOMS: atom_id res chain seq x y z
N MET A 1 -31.95 9.13 12.89
CA MET A 1 -31.07 8.79 11.76
C MET A 1 -31.75 7.70 10.94
N PRO A 2 -31.72 7.75 9.59
CA PRO A 2 -32.14 6.60 8.77
C PRO A 2 -31.32 5.36 9.16
N ARG A 3 -31.92 4.15 9.15
CA ARG A 3 -31.18 2.90 9.39
C ARG A 3 -30.05 2.76 8.36
N GLY A 4 -28.83 2.46 8.82
CA GLY A 4 -27.66 2.22 7.96
C GLY A 4 -26.81 3.45 7.63
N LEU A 5 -27.16 4.64 8.14
CA LEU A 5 -26.29 5.82 8.10
C LEU A 5 -25.53 5.92 9.42
N GLU A 6 -24.32 5.36 9.43
CA GLU A 6 -23.43 5.40 10.58
C GLU A 6 -22.21 6.28 10.27
N PRO A 7 -21.88 7.26 11.12
CA PRO A 7 -20.64 8.00 10.98
C PRO A 7 -19.46 7.09 11.37
N TYR A 8 -18.35 7.26 10.68
CA TYR A 8 -17.08 6.62 11.04
C TYR A 8 -16.01 7.69 11.22
N TYR A 9 -14.96 7.38 11.96
CA TYR A 9 -13.90 8.34 12.29
C TYR A 9 -12.57 7.94 11.68
N ILE A 10 -11.90 8.89 11.05
CA ILE A 10 -10.63 8.69 10.33
C ILE A 10 -9.68 9.87 10.51
N TYR A 11 -8.39 9.62 10.32
CA TYR A 11 -7.42 10.67 10.04
C TYR A 11 -7.41 10.96 8.55
N ALA A 12 -7.86 12.14 8.14
CA ALA A 12 -7.91 12.52 6.75
C ALA A 12 -7.51 13.98 6.56
N LYS A 13 -7.22 14.37 5.32
CA LYS A 13 -7.01 15.76 4.92
C LYS A 13 -8.19 16.20 4.04
N PRO A 14 -9.26 16.78 4.61
CA PRO A 14 -10.42 17.20 3.84
C PRO A 14 -10.10 18.32 2.85
N PRO A 15 -10.94 18.55 1.82
CA PRO A 15 -10.77 19.67 0.92
C PRO A 15 -10.71 21.00 1.68
N ASN A 16 -9.80 21.90 1.28
CA ASN A 16 -9.58 23.20 1.91
C ASN A 16 -9.04 23.16 3.36
N ILE A 17 -8.62 21.99 3.86
CA ILE A 17 -7.88 21.84 5.11
C ILE A 17 -6.47 21.37 4.76
N ASN A 18 -5.45 22.10 5.24
CA ASN A 18 -4.06 21.87 4.83
C ASN A 18 -3.34 20.78 5.64
N GLU A 19 -3.93 20.36 6.75
CA GLU A 19 -3.36 19.39 7.69
C GLU A 19 -4.23 18.12 7.73
N ILE A 20 -3.64 17.02 8.21
CA ILE A 20 -4.39 15.80 8.50
C ILE A 20 -5.09 16.01 9.84
N GLU A 21 -6.39 15.76 9.89
CA GLU A 21 -7.21 15.90 11.09
C GLU A 21 -7.96 14.61 11.42
N TYR A 22 -8.21 14.39 12.71
CA TYR A 22 -9.17 13.40 13.16
C TYR A 22 -10.59 13.93 12.92
N ILE A 23 -11.31 13.28 12.00
CA ILE A 23 -12.65 13.71 11.58
C ILE A 23 -13.66 12.57 11.71
N GLY A 24 -14.90 12.91 12.02
CA GLY A 24 -16.04 12.01 11.79
C GLY A 24 -16.61 12.28 10.41
N LEU A 25 -16.92 11.24 9.65
CA LEU A 25 -17.40 11.33 8.27
C LEU A 25 -18.72 10.58 8.13
N LEU A 26 -19.68 11.21 7.45
CA LEU A 26 -20.96 10.63 7.09
C LEU A 26 -21.23 10.82 5.59
N SER A 27 -21.21 9.72 4.85
CA SER A 27 -21.56 9.71 3.41
C SER A 27 -23.06 9.83 3.21
N LEU A 28 -23.52 10.72 2.34
CA LEU A 28 -24.94 10.95 2.07
C LEU A 28 -25.29 10.56 0.63
N GLU A 29 -26.24 9.63 0.47
CA GLU A 29 -26.75 9.19 -0.83
C GLU A 29 -28.06 9.91 -1.21
N LEU A 30 -28.28 10.11 -2.52
CA LEU A 30 -29.56 10.61 -3.03
C LEU A 30 -30.65 9.53 -2.90
N ARG A 31 -31.62 9.75 -2.01
CA ARG A 31 -32.75 8.84 -1.80
C ARG A 31 -33.58 8.70 -3.08
N GLY A 32 -33.75 7.46 -3.55
CA GLY A 32 -34.61 7.14 -4.70
C GLY A 32 -33.95 7.34 -6.08
N ALA A 33 -32.69 7.77 -6.14
CA ALA A 33 -31.96 7.83 -7.41
C ALA A 33 -31.55 6.43 -7.87
N ALA A 34 -31.85 6.07 -9.12
CA ALA A 34 -31.52 4.75 -9.67
C ALA A 34 -30.01 4.44 -9.63
N GLY A 35 -29.17 5.47 -9.82
CA GLY A 35 -27.70 5.34 -9.75
C GLY A 35 -27.12 5.32 -8.33
N ARG A 36 -27.93 5.58 -7.29
CA ARG A 36 -27.47 5.67 -5.88
C ARG A 36 -26.20 6.53 -5.72
N ASN A 37 -26.17 7.66 -6.43
CA ASN A 37 -25.04 8.57 -6.43
C ASN A 37 -24.88 9.23 -5.05
N LEU A 38 -23.64 9.50 -4.69
CA LEU A 38 -23.28 10.30 -3.55
C LEU A 38 -23.77 11.73 -3.76
N ALA A 39 -24.65 12.20 -2.88
CA ALA A 39 -25.09 13.59 -2.84
C ALA A 39 -23.98 14.52 -2.29
N GLY A 40 -23.14 13.94 -1.45
CA GLY A 40 -22.07 14.61 -0.72
C GLY A 40 -21.68 13.82 0.52
N TYR A 41 -20.79 14.38 1.32
CA TYR A 41 -20.45 13.85 2.63
C TYR A 41 -20.33 14.98 3.64
N LEU A 42 -20.76 14.71 4.87
CA LEU A 42 -20.61 15.59 6.00
C LEU A 42 -19.35 15.16 6.76
N ILE A 43 -18.52 16.13 7.13
CA ILE A 43 -17.46 15.90 8.12
C ILE A 43 -17.78 16.68 9.40
N VAL A 44 -17.41 16.11 10.53
CA VAL A 44 -17.25 16.79 11.81
C VAL A 44 -15.78 16.79 12.18
N ARG A 45 -15.21 17.98 12.42
CA ARG A 45 -13.82 18.10 12.87
C ARG A 45 -13.75 17.74 14.36
N ASN A 46 -12.73 16.99 14.78
CA ASN A 46 -12.54 16.59 16.18
C ASN A 46 -11.22 17.06 16.79
N ASP A 47 -10.40 17.78 16.04
CA ASP A 47 -9.15 18.35 16.56
C ASP A 47 -9.38 19.77 17.10
N TYR A 48 -8.89 20.03 18.32
CA TYR A 48 -8.90 21.36 18.92
C TYR A 48 -8.08 22.34 18.05
N PRO A 49 -8.54 23.58 17.82
CA PRO A 49 -9.71 24.25 18.43
C PRO A 49 -11.00 24.15 17.61
N ASN A 50 -11.05 23.26 16.62
CA ASN A 50 -12.15 23.22 15.65
C ASN A 50 -13.15 22.09 15.93
N ASP A 51 -13.10 21.50 17.12
CA ASP A 51 -13.94 20.39 17.54
C ASP A 51 -15.43 20.71 17.40
N GLY A 52 -16.19 19.77 16.85
CA GLY A 52 -17.63 19.93 16.61
C GLY A 52 -17.98 20.76 15.37
N GLN A 53 -17.03 21.36 14.66
CA GLN A 53 -17.32 22.08 13.42
C GLN A 53 -17.78 21.12 12.33
N LEU A 54 -18.96 21.38 11.78
CA LEU A 54 -19.56 20.61 10.68
C LEU A 54 -19.28 21.26 9.33
N ILE A 55 -18.80 20.48 8.36
CA ILE A 55 -18.57 20.92 6.99
C ILE A 55 -19.24 19.94 6.04
N PHE A 56 -20.10 20.44 5.16
CA PHE A 56 -20.78 19.62 4.16
C PHE A 56 -20.17 19.83 2.77
N TYR A 57 -19.58 18.77 2.22
CA TYR A 57 -19.08 18.75 0.85
C TYR A 57 -20.18 18.22 -0.06
N LYS A 58 -20.78 19.11 -0.84
CA LYS A 58 -21.85 18.79 -1.79
C LYS A 58 -21.27 18.47 -3.16
N VAL A 59 -21.75 17.38 -3.77
CA VAL A 59 -21.48 17.10 -5.18
C VAL A 59 -22.45 17.94 -6.04
N PRO A 60 -21.96 18.76 -6.98
CA PRO A 60 -22.83 19.56 -7.85
C PRO A 60 -23.77 18.67 -8.69
N ILE A 61 -25.06 18.99 -8.68
CA ILE A 61 -26.04 18.33 -9.54
C ILE A 61 -25.71 18.70 -10.99
N GLY A 62 -25.49 17.69 -11.85
CA GLY A 62 -25.10 17.91 -13.25
C GLY A 62 -23.59 17.94 -13.50
N SER A 63 -22.76 17.61 -12.51
CA SER A 63 -21.32 17.33 -12.72
C SER A 63 -21.13 16.24 -13.78
N SER A 64 -20.14 16.42 -14.66
CA SER A 64 -19.72 15.39 -15.63
C SER A 64 -19.22 14.11 -14.95
N THR A 65 -18.72 14.24 -13.72
CA THR A 65 -18.26 13.14 -12.89
C THR A 65 -19.27 12.91 -11.77
N GLN A 66 -19.92 11.75 -11.78
CA GLN A 66 -20.81 11.30 -10.70
C GLN A 66 -19.97 10.57 -9.65
N LEU A 67 -20.21 10.84 -8.36
CA LEU A 67 -19.59 10.07 -7.29
C LEU A 67 -20.53 8.93 -6.87
N LEU A 68 -19.99 7.73 -6.71
CA LEU A 68 -20.71 6.55 -6.25
C LEU A 68 -20.99 6.66 -4.75
N GLY A 69 -22.24 6.40 -4.36
CA GLY A 69 -22.60 6.25 -2.95
C GLY A 69 -22.10 4.91 -2.38
N PRO A 70 -22.02 4.78 -1.04
CA PRO A 70 -21.72 3.51 -0.34
C PRO A 70 -22.36 2.24 -0.94
N SER A 71 -23.63 2.30 -1.32
CA SER A 71 -24.37 1.18 -1.91
C SER A 71 -23.87 0.83 -3.32
N ALA A 72 -23.63 1.85 -4.15
CA ALA A 72 -23.15 1.65 -5.53
C ALA A 72 -21.69 1.16 -5.56
N VAL A 73 -20.89 1.56 -4.58
CA VAL A 73 -19.51 1.09 -4.41
C VAL A 73 -19.46 -0.41 -4.11
N GLN A 74 -20.37 -0.92 -3.28
CA GLN A 74 -20.47 -2.36 -3.01
C GLN A 74 -20.88 -3.14 -4.27
N GLU A 75 -21.81 -2.60 -5.06
CA GLU A 75 -22.18 -3.20 -6.35
C GLU A 75 -21.01 -3.16 -7.35
N ALA A 76 -20.21 -2.09 -7.36
CA ALA A 76 -19.01 -1.99 -8.19
C ALA A 76 -17.97 -3.05 -7.81
N LEU A 77 -17.75 -3.26 -6.51
CA LEU A 77 -16.86 -4.30 -5.99
C LEU A 77 -17.36 -5.70 -6.38
N ASP A 78 -18.64 -6.01 -6.17
CA ASP A 78 -19.23 -7.32 -6.50
C ASP A 78 -19.21 -7.63 -8.01
N ARG A 79 -19.14 -6.60 -8.88
CA ARG A 79 -19.03 -6.76 -10.33
C ARG A 79 -17.59 -6.85 -10.85
N ASP A 80 -16.59 -6.56 -10.02
CA ASP A 80 -15.19 -6.69 -10.42
C ASP A 80 -14.84 -8.19 -10.60
N PRO A 81 -14.28 -8.59 -11.75
CA PRO A 81 -14.02 -9.99 -12.05
C PRO A 81 -12.99 -10.61 -11.10
N ASP A 82 -11.96 -9.86 -10.69
CA ASP A 82 -10.90 -10.36 -9.80
C ASP A 82 -11.49 -10.61 -8.41
N PHE A 83 -12.35 -9.69 -7.93
CA PHE A 83 -13.04 -9.86 -6.68
C PHE A 83 -14.04 -11.01 -6.72
N ALA A 84 -14.78 -11.18 -7.83
CA ALA A 84 -15.69 -12.30 -8.01
C ALA A 84 -14.95 -13.65 -7.91
N THR A 85 -13.78 -13.79 -8.55
CA THR A 85 -12.91 -14.96 -8.41
C THR A 85 -12.43 -15.13 -6.97
N LEU A 86 -11.91 -14.08 -6.33
CA LEU A 86 -11.47 -14.12 -4.94
C LEU A 86 -12.59 -14.60 -4.01
N LYS A 87 -13.81 -14.08 -4.17
CA LYS A 87 -14.98 -14.42 -3.35
C LYS A 87 -15.31 -15.91 -3.40
N THR A 88 -15.06 -16.59 -4.53
CA THR A 88 -15.22 -18.05 -4.65
C THR A 88 -14.15 -18.85 -3.91
N LEU A 89 -12.93 -18.31 -3.82
CA LEU A 89 -11.81 -18.94 -3.12
C LEU A 89 -11.94 -18.79 -1.60
N LEU A 90 -12.49 -17.67 -1.16
CA LEU A 90 -12.71 -17.38 0.25
C LEU A 90 -13.95 -18.14 0.75
N ARG A 91 -13.79 -19.01 1.76
CA ARG A 91 -14.92 -19.70 2.39
C ARG A 91 -15.71 -18.71 3.26
N ASN A 92 -16.80 -18.16 2.72
CA ASN A 92 -17.71 -17.22 3.39
C ASN A 92 -17.03 -15.90 3.83
N PRO A 93 -16.52 -15.08 2.90
CA PRO A 93 -15.85 -13.84 3.23
C PRO A 93 -16.84 -12.83 3.85
N ARG A 94 -16.38 -12.09 4.86
CA ARG A 94 -17.11 -10.93 5.38
C ARG A 94 -16.56 -9.66 4.74
N ILE A 95 -17.42 -8.89 4.12
CA ILE A 95 -17.06 -7.56 3.59
C ILE A 95 -17.20 -6.55 4.74
N GLY A 96 -16.17 -5.71 4.92
CA GLY A 96 -16.14 -4.66 5.91
C GLY A 96 -16.77 -3.35 5.45
N ASP A 97 -16.55 -2.30 6.23
CA ASP A 97 -17.15 -0.99 6.01
C ASP A 97 -16.51 -0.23 4.84
N ASN A 98 -17.28 0.69 4.25
CA ASN A 98 -16.85 1.56 3.16
C ASN A 98 -16.17 2.81 3.72
N ILE A 99 -14.84 2.85 3.73
CA ILE A 99 -14.10 3.99 4.27
C ILE A 99 -13.64 4.91 3.13
N LEU A 100 -14.20 6.11 3.04
CA LEU A 100 -13.87 7.08 1.99
C LEU A 100 -12.64 7.91 2.38
N TYR A 101 -11.66 7.96 1.49
CA TYR A 101 -10.52 8.86 1.56
C TYR A 101 -10.40 9.70 0.28
N ARG A 102 -9.93 10.93 0.42
CA ARG A 102 -9.39 11.73 -0.67
C ARG A 102 -7.87 11.62 -0.63
N ILE A 103 -7.26 11.00 -1.64
CA ILE A 103 -5.80 10.89 -1.79
C ILE A 103 -5.39 11.60 -3.08
N GLY A 104 -4.66 12.71 -2.94
CA GLY A 104 -4.42 13.62 -4.07
C GLY A 104 -5.75 14.11 -4.64
N GLU A 105 -5.98 13.89 -5.93
CA GLU A 105 -7.26 14.22 -6.59
C GLU A 105 -8.28 13.07 -6.58
N GLN A 106 -7.93 11.90 -6.06
CA GLN A 106 -8.76 10.70 -6.13
C GLN A 106 -9.63 10.53 -4.87
N ASP A 107 -10.95 10.49 -5.05
CA ASP A 107 -11.89 10.00 -4.02
C ASP A 107 -11.98 8.47 -4.13
N VAL A 108 -11.56 7.74 -3.09
CA VAL A 108 -11.44 6.27 -3.11
C VAL A 108 -12.01 5.66 -1.83
N TYR A 109 -12.81 4.61 -1.99
CA TYR A 109 -13.29 3.78 -0.90
C TYR A 109 -12.33 2.63 -0.65
N PHE A 110 -11.88 2.48 0.60
CA PHE A 110 -11.18 1.30 1.06
C PHE A 110 -12.15 0.37 1.79
N ILE A 111 -12.18 -0.89 1.36
CA ILE A 111 -13.12 -1.91 1.85
C ILE A 111 -12.31 -3.14 2.26
N PRO A 112 -12.15 -3.42 3.56
CA PRO A 112 -11.46 -4.61 4.00
C PRO A 112 -12.32 -5.85 3.77
N VAL A 113 -11.70 -6.93 3.29
CA VAL A 113 -12.32 -8.22 3.04
C VAL A 113 -11.74 -9.22 4.02
N TYR A 114 -12.59 -9.73 4.90
CA TYR A 114 -12.20 -10.63 5.97
C TYR A 114 -12.47 -12.09 5.61
N THR A 115 -11.59 -12.98 6.06
CA THR A 115 -11.71 -14.42 5.91
C THR A 115 -11.90 -15.08 7.27
N ALA A 116 -12.70 -16.16 7.30
CA ALA A 116 -12.81 -16.99 8.49
C ALA A 116 -11.55 -17.87 8.61
N GLY A 117 -10.87 -17.82 9.75
CA GLY A 117 -9.76 -18.75 10.05
C GLY A 117 -10.24 -20.21 10.19
N THR A 118 -9.32 -21.16 10.04
CA THR A 118 -9.58 -22.62 10.02
C THR A 118 -10.07 -23.25 11.33
N GLY A 119 -10.53 -22.46 12.32
CA GLY A 119 -10.91 -23.04 13.62
C GLY A 119 -11.43 -22.10 14.72
N GLY A 120 -11.90 -20.88 14.44
CA GLY A 120 -12.44 -20.01 15.50
C GLY A 120 -12.68 -18.56 15.09
N VAL A 121 -13.28 -17.80 16.01
CA VAL A 121 -13.89 -16.45 15.93
C VAL A 121 -12.97 -15.31 15.42
N VAL A 122 -11.74 -15.60 14.99
CA VAL A 122 -10.77 -14.61 14.54
C VAL A 122 -10.92 -14.39 13.03
N ALA A 123 -11.50 -13.26 12.64
CA ALA A 123 -11.51 -12.78 11.27
C ALA A 123 -10.13 -12.19 10.93
N GLN A 124 -9.46 -12.71 9.89
CA GLN A 124 -8.23 -12.12 9.37
C GLN A 124 -8.56 -11.24 8.16
N ILE A 125 -7.85 -10.12 8.00
CA ILE A 125 -7.94 -9.35 6.75
C ILE A 125 -7.29 -10.22 5.66
N GLY A 126 -8.11 -10.70 4.73
CA GLY A 126 -7.63 -11.47 3.58
C GLY A 126 -7.12 -10.57 2.47
N LYS A 127 -7.89 -9.51 2.15
CA LYS A 127 -7.55 -8.51 1.12
C LYS A 127 -8.19 -7.17 1.48
N ILE A 128 -7.74 -6.12 0.81
CA ILE A 128 -8.32 -4.78 0.83
C ILE A 128 -8.68 -4.42 -0.61
N ALA A 129 -9.88 -3.91 -0.82
CA ALA A 129 -10.31 -3.34 -2.08
C ALA A 129 -10.22 -1.81 -2.03
N ALA A 130 -9.69 -1.20 -3.09
CA ALA A 130 -9.72 0.23 -3.35
C ALA A 130 -10.66 0.47 -4.53
N VAL A 131 -11.81 1.10 -4.29
CA VAL A 131 -12.84 1.37 -5.30
C VAL A 131 -12.89 2.85 -5.57
N GLY A 132 -12.66 3.26 -6.81
CA GLY A 132 -12.77 4.66 -7.21
C GLY A 132 -14.21 5.17 -7.03
N ALA A 133 -14.39 6.28 -6.33
CA ALA A 133 -15.70 6.88 -6.13
C ALA A 133 -16.20 7.56 -7.41
N ALA A 134 -15.32 8.06 -8.27
CA ALA A 134 -15.69 8.71 -9.52
C ALA A 134 -16.15 7.69 -10.58
N PHE A 135 -17.37 7.89 -11.11
CA PHE A 135 -17.92 7.13 -12.22
C PHE A 135 -17.89 7.95 -13.51
N THR A 136 -17.07 7.49 -14.45
CA THR A 136 -16.89 8.07 -15.79
C THR A 136 -17.39 7.16 -16.91
N GLY A 137 -18.17 6.12 -16.57
CA GLY A 137 -18.68 5.10 -17.50
C GLY A 137 -18.15 3.69 -17.22
N ALA A 138 -17.12 3.56 -16.37
CA ALA A 138 -16.58 2.30 -15.89
C ALA A 138 -16.32 2.34 -14.38
N TYR A 139 -16.30 1.16 -13.75
CA TYR A 139 -15.88 0.98 -12.37
C TYR A 139 -14.42 0.57 -12.33
N TYR A 140 -13.65 1.16 -11.40
CA TYR A 140 -12.24 0.84 -11.21
C TYR A 140 -12.03 0.32 -9.79
N VAL A 141 -11.59 -0.93 -9.67
CA VAL A 141 -11.42 -1.64 -8.40
C VAL A 141 -10.03 -2.26 -8.33
N GLY A 142 -9.19 -1.80 -7.41
CA GLY A 142 -7.90 -2.42 -7.10
C GLY A 142 -8.00 -3.36 -5.91
N LEU A 143 -7.33 -4.52 -5.96
CA LEU A 143 -7.23 -5.46 -4.85
C LEU A 143 -5.77 -5.57 -4.38
N GLY A 144 -5.56 -5.59 -3.07
CA GLY A 144 -4.22 -5.72 -2.47
C GLY A 144 -4.25 -6.40 -1.11
N ASN A 145 -3.09 -6.80 -0.60
CA ASN A 145 -2.96 -7.25 0.80
C ASN A 145 -2.87 -6.05 1.76
N THR A 146 -2.43 -4.90 1.25
CA THR A 146 -2.33 -3.63 1.98
C THR A 146 -3.16 -2.54 1.30
N PRO A 147 -3.51 -1.44 2.01
CA PRO A 147 -4.20 -0.32 1.38
C PRO A 147 -3.38 0.29 0.23
N VAL A 148 -2.06 0.32 0.37
CA VAL A 148 -1.15 0.85 -0.65
C VAL A 148 -1.19 -0.01 -1.91
N GLU A 149 -1.07 -1.33 -1.77
CA GLU A 149 -1.20 -2.26 -2.91
C GLU A 149 -2.55 -2.11 -3.62
N ALA A 150 -3.64 -2.05 -2.86
CA ALA A 150 -4.97 -1.90 -3.42
C ALA A 150 -5.12 -0.59 -4.19
N PHE A 151 -4.62 0.52 -3.63
CA PHE A 151 -4.65 1.83 -4.27
C PHE A 151 -3.81 1.87 -5.55
N ASN A 152 -2.61 1.29 -5.55
CA ASN A 152 -1.77 1.18 -6.74
C ASN A 152 -2.42 0.34 -7.84
N ALA A 153 -3.03 -0.80 -7.48
CA ALA A 153 -3.78 -1.61 -8.43
C ALA A 153 -4.98 -0.87 -9.02
N TYR A 154 -5.67 -0.05 -8.21
CA TYR A 154 -6.73 0.85 -8.67
C TYR A 154 -6.21 1.88 -9.67
N LEU A 155 -5.11 2.57 -9.36
CA LEU A 155 -4.50 3.56 -10.25
C LEU A 155 -4.04 2.94 -11.57
N ALA A 156 -3.51 1.73 -11.54
CA ALA A 156 -3.12 1.00 -12.74
C ALA A 156 -4.33 0.73 -13.65
N LYS A 157 -5.43 0.22 -13.09
CA LYS A 157 -6.68 0.02 -13.84
C LYS A 157 -7.24 1.34 -14.38
N LEU A 158 -7.17 2.42 -13.60
CA LEU A 158 -7.59 3.77 -14.03
C LEU A 158 -6.74 4.29 -15.21
N ALA A 159 -5.44 4.02 -15.19
CA ALA A 159 -4.51 4.40 -16.26
C ALA A 159 -4.54 3.45 -17.48
N GLY A 160 -5.33 2.36 -17.44
CA GLY A 160 -5.38 1.36 -18.50
C GLY A 160 -4.15 0.47 -18.59
N LEU A 161 -3.37 0.37 -17.50
CA LEU A 161 -2.20 -0.50 -17.39
C LEU A 161 -2.64 -1.90 -16.96
N ALA A 162 -1.98 -2.94 -17.47
CA ALA A 162 -2.20 -4.32 -17.03
C ALA A 162 -1.66 -4.53 -15.60
N GLN A 163 -2.26 -5.43 -14.82
CA GLN A 163 -1.90 -5.70 -13.42
C GLN A 163 -0.41 -6.11 -13.26
N ASP A 164 0.16 -6.71 -14.31
CA ASP A 164 1.56 -7.15 -14.38
C ASP A 164 2.56 -5.99 -14.53
N GLN A 165 2.06 -4.76 -14.78
CA GLN A 165 2.85 -3.53 -14.86
C GLN A 165 2.89 -2.76 -13.54
N VAL A 166 2.23 -3.26 -12.49
CA VAL A 166 2.32 -2.67 -11.15
C VAL A 166 3.67 -3.07 -10.57
N GLY A 167 4.62 -2.10 -10.57
CA GLY A 167 5.89 -2.27 -9.87
C GLY A 167 5.66 -2.73 -8.44
N VAL A 168 6.53 -3.61 -7.93
CA VAL A 168 6.46 -4.04 -6.53
C VAL A 168 6.68 -2.79 -5.67
N ASP A 169 5.82 -2.54 -4.68
CA ASP A 169 6.00 -1.34 -3.87
C ASP A 169 7.34 -1.40 -3.12
N ARG A 170 7.95 -0.23 -2.89
CA ARG A 170 9.27 -0.11 -2.28
C ARG A 170 9.42 -0.88 -0.96
N SER A 171 8.37 -0.92 -0.14
CA SER A 171 8.41 -1.61 1.16
C SER A 171 8.45 -3.13 0.98
N THR A 172 7.66 -3.67 0.06
CA THR A 172 7.70 -5.08 -0.31
C THR A 172 9.05 -5.46 -0.91
N LYS A 173 9.61 -4.62 -1.78
CA LYS A 173 10.95 -4.87 -2.34
C LYS A 173 12.02 -4.95 -1.25
N ILE A 174 12.02 -4.00 -0.32
CA ILE A 174 12.95 -3.99 0.83
C ILE A 174 12.75 -5.24 1.69
N ASN A 175 11.51 -5.59 2.04
CA ASN A 175 11.21 -6.76 2.86
C ASN A 175 11.66 -8.07 2.19
N ASN A 176 11.46 -8.19 0.88
CA ASN A 176 11.93 -9.34 0.11
C ASN A 176 13.46 -9.45 0.16
N LEU A 177 14.18 -8.34 -0.02
CA LEU A 177 15.65 -8.33 0.12
C LEU A 177 16.11 -8.70 1.54
N LEU A 178 15.46 -8.16 2.57
CA LEU A 178 15.78 -8.48 3.98
C LEU A 178 15.59 -9.96 4.29
N LYS A 179 14.51 -10.57 3.77
CA LYS A 179 14.27 -12.02 3.93
C LYS A 179 15.38 -12.87 3.35
N VAL A 180 15.97 -12.49 2.21
CA VAL A 180 17.09 -13.25 1.61
C VAL A 180 18.27 -13.35 2.58
N PHE A 181 18.59 -12.26 3.31
CA PHE A 181 19.64 -12.28 4.33
C PHE A 181 19.24 -13.12 5.55
N GLU A 182 18.00 -12.98 6.04
CA GLU A 182 17.49 -13.73 7.18
C GLU A 182 17.50 -15.25 6.93
N GLU A 183 16.98 -15.68 5.78
CA GLU A 183 16.98 -17.08 5.32
C GLU A 183 18.40 -17.66 5.21
N ASN A 184 19.39 -16.80 4.98
CA ASN A 184 20.80 -17.17 4.91
C ASN A 184 21.54 -17.07 6.26
N GLY A 185 20.84 -16.76 7.36
CA GLY A 185 21.41 -16.65 8.70
C GLY A 185 22.25 -15.39 8.92
N VAL A 186 22.03 -14.34 8.14
CA VAL A 186 22.77 -13.07 8.21
C VAL A 186 21.88 -11.97 8.80
N VAL A 187 22.38 -11.30 9.84
CA VAL A 187 21.66 -10.20 10.48
C VAL A 187 21.93 -8.90 9.73
N VAL A 188 20.88 -8.20 9.30
CA VAL A 188 20.98 -6.87 8.69
C VAL A 188 20.83 -5.81 9.79
N VAL A 189 21.78 -4.87 9.88
CA VAL A 189 21.74 -3.75 10.84
C VAL A 189 21.81 -2.39 10.14
N LYS A 190 21.13 -1.38 10.68
CA LYS A 190 21.10 -0.02 10.11
C LYS A 190 21.92 0.94 10.98
N PRO A 191 23.18 1.27 10.60
CA PRO A 191 24.00 2.21 11.36
C PRO A 191 23.50 3.66 11.20
N SER A 192 23.87 4.52 12.15
CA SER A 192 23.58 5.97 12.09
C SER A 192 24.51 6.72 11.13
N SER A 193 25.73 6.23 10.93
CA SER A 193 26.72 6.78 9.99
C SER A 193 27.72 5.70 9.59
N ILE A 194 28.29 5.81 8.39
CA ILE A 194 29.31 4.89 7.87
C ILE A 194 30.56 5.71 7.52
N ASN A 195 31.70 5.37 8.10
CA ASN A 195 32.99 5.95 7.77
C ASN A 195 34.05 4.84 7.76
N ILE A 196 34.35 4.34 6.56
CA ILE A 196 35.28 3.21 6.35
C ILE A 196 36.30 3.64 5.29
N PRO A 197 37.61 3.46 5.55
CA PRO A 197 38.66 4.04 4.72
C PRO A 197 38.74 3.44 3.31
N LEU A 198 38.33 2.17 3.14
CA LEU A 198 38.26 1.52 1.83
C LEU A 198 36.85 1.00 1.57
N THR A 199 36.31 1.30 0.39
CA THR A 199 34.97 0.92 -0.04
C THR A 199 35.02 0.31 -1.43
N PHE A 200 34.40 -0.86 -1.61
CA PHE A 200 34.38 -1.63 -2.83
C PHE A 200 32.93 -1.99 -3.18
N LYS A 201 32.51 -1.60 -4.38
CA LYS A 201 31.20 -1.94 -4.91
C LYS A 201 31.29 -3.26 -5.67
N GLU A 202 30.68 -4.30 -5.10
CA GLU A 202 30.71 -5.66 -5.62
C GLU A 202 29.64 -5.90 -6.70
N GLY A 203 28.59 -5.07 -6.72
CA GLY A 203 27.51 -5.21 -7.70
C GLY A 203 26.46 -4.11 -7.65
N GLU A 204 25.74 -3.97 -8.75
CA GLU A 204 24.59 -3.09 -8.89
C GLU A 204 23.47 -3.81 -9.66
N PHE A 205 22.27 -3.82 -9.09
CA PHE A 205 21.11 -4.53 -9.64
C PHE A 205 19.88 -3.63 -9.64
N SER A 206 18.88 -3.96 -10.45
CA SER A 206 17.59 -3.27 -10.45
C SER A 206 16.50 -4.23 -10.05
N TYR A 207 15.62 -3.79 -9.15
CA TYR A 207 14.44 -4.52 -8.71
C TYR A 207 13.24 -3.58 -8.87
N SER A 208 12.60 -3.63 -10.02
CA SER A 208 11.42 -2.83 -10.38
C SER A 208 10.15 -3.69 -10.34
N THR A 209 10.24 -4.91 -10.85
CA THR A 209 9.10 -5.85 -10.98
C THR A 209 9.37 -7.16 -10.23
N GLN A 210 8.32 -7.93 -9.93
CA GLN A 210 8.47 -9.18 -9.20
C GLN A 210 9.20 -10.26 -10.02
N GLU A 211 9.12 -10.21 -11.35
CA GLU A 211 9.82 -11.14 -12.25
C GLU A 211 11.35 -11.01 -12.14
N GLU A 212 11.84 -9.80 -11.85
CA GLU A 212 13.28 -9.53 -11.67
C GLU A 212 13.81 -10.07 -10.33
N PHE A 213 12.93 -10.35 -9.37
CA PHE A 213 13.32 -10.68 -8.01
C PHE A 213 14.20 -11.92 -7.92
N GLU A 214 13.93 -12.97 -8.70
CA GLU A 214 14.74 -14.20 -8.66
C GLU A 214 16.20 -13.95 -9.09
N GLY A 215 16.41 -13.09 -10.11
CA GLY A 215 17.75 -12.70 -10.54
C GLY A 215 18.48 -11.85 -9.48
N VAL A 216 17.76 -10.92 -8.86
CA VAL A 216 18.30 -10.10 -7.77
C VAL A 216 18.62 -10.95 -6.54
N LYS A 217 17.73 -11.88 -6.17
CA LYS A 217 17.93 -12.84 -5.08
C LYS A 217 19.19 -13.66 -5.29
N SER A 218 19.38 -14.25 -6.47
CA SER A 218 20.58 -15.03 -6.78
C SER A 218 21.86 -14.18 -6.65
N SER A 219 21.79 -12.91 -7.04
CA SER A 219 22.91 -11.97 -6.91
C SER A 219 23.22 -11.63 -5.45
N VAL A 220 22.19 -11.42 -4.62
CA VAL A 220 22.33 -11.17 -3.17
C VAL A 220 22.91 -12.42 -2.48
N GLU A 221 22.46 -13.61 -2.84
CA GLU A 221 23.02 -14.88 -2.32
C GLU A 221 24.49 -15.05 -2.69
N GLY A 222 24.87 -14.67 -3.92
CA GLY A 222 26.27 -14.64 -4.36
C GLY A 222 27.13 -13.68 -3.54
N PHE A 223 26.61 -12.49 -3.22
CA PHE A 223 27.26 -11.54 -2.31
C PHE A 223 27.41 -12.12 -0.89
N ILE A 224 26.36 -12.74 -0.35
CA ILE A 224 26.40 -13.39 0.97
C ILE A 224 27.47 -14.49 0.99
N ALA A 225 27.54 -15.32 -0.04
CA ALA A 225 28.54 -16.39 -0.12
C ALA A 225 29.97 -15.84 -0.17
N SER A 226 30.22 -14.87 -1.05
CA SER A 226 31.57 -14.37 -1.37
C SER A 226 32.11 -13.35 -0.38
N GLN A 227 31.28 -12.48 0.20
CA GLN A 227 31.73 -11.36 1.04
C GLN A 227 31.36 -11.50 2.52
N VAL A 228 30.36 -12.31 2.84
CA VAL A 228 29.91 -12.51 4.23
C VAL A 228 30.42 -13.84 4.77
N LYS A 229 30.00 -14.96 4.16
CA LYS A 229 30.32 -16.31 4.64
C LYS A 229 31.79 -16.68 4.44
N ALA A 230 32.39 -16.34 3.30
CA ALA A 230 33.82 -16.59 3.05
C ALA A 230 34.76 -15.93 4.10
N TYR A 231 34.27 -14.90 4.79
CA TYR A 231 35.01 -14.16 5.82
C TYR A 231 34.46 -14.37 7.24
N ASN A 232 33.62 -15.40 7.44
CA ASN A 232 33.01 -15.75 8.73
C ASN A 232 32.25 -14.60 9.41
N LEU A 233 31.63 -13.72 8.62
CA LEU A 233 30.79 -12.65 9.12
C LEU A 233 29.36 -13.17 9.31
N SER A 234 28.66 -12.67 10.34
CA SER A 234 27.27 -12.99 10.62
C SER A 234 26.32 -11.79 10.49
N ARG A 235 26.87 -10.63 10.12
CA ARG A 235 26.12 -9.39 10.00
C ARG A 235 26.51 -8.61 8.75
N VAL A 236 25.55 -7.85 8.21
CA VAL A 236 25.76 -6.83 7.17
C VAL A 236 25.12 -5.53 7.61
N ILE A 237 25.69 -4.41 7.17
CA ILE A 237 25.10 -3.09 7.36
C ILE A 237 24.20 -2.75 6.16
N SER A 238 23.12 -2.02 6.40
CA SER A 238 22.26 -1.49 5.34
C SER A 238 22.08 0.01 5.45
N TRP A 239 22.00 0.69 4.31
CA TRP A 239 21.70 2.11 4.24
C TRP A 239 21.01 2.45 2.93
N GLU A 240 20.27 3.55 2.95
CA GLU A 240 19.50 4.02 1.81
C GLU A 240 20.14 5.29 1.24
N GLU A 241 20.27 5.35 -0.08
CA GLU A 241 20.72 6.54 -0.81
C GLU A 241 19.77 6.77 -1.99
N GLN A 242 18.93 7.80 -1.92
CA GLN A 242 17.91 8.08 -2.94
C GLN A 242 17.02 6.83 -3.18
N ASP A 243 17.00 6.32 -4.41
CA ASP A 243 16.23 5.16 -4.84
C ASP A 243 17.00 3.83 -4.70
N ASN A 244 18.10 3.84 -3.95
CA ASN A 244 18.98 2.69 -3.77
C ASN A 244 18.91 2.15 -2.34
N MET A 245 18.82 0.83 -2.24
CA MET A 245 19.15 0.10 -1.03
C MET A 245 20.55 -0.48 -1.15
N ASN A 246 21.41 -0.17 -0.19
CA ASN A 246 22.76 -0.72 -0.13
C ASN A 246 22.88 -1.73 1.02
N PHE A 247 23.64 -2.79 0.78
CA PHE A 247 23.98 -3.80 1.79
C PHE A 247 25.48 -4.07 1.75
N GLY A 248 26.14 -4.01 2.90
CA GLY A 248 27.59 -4.07 2.99
C GLY A 248 28.13 -4.96 4.09
N ALA A 249 29.22 -5.66 3.78
CA ALA A 249 30.01 -6.45 4.71
C ALA A 249 31.28 -5.65 5.07
N VAL A 250 31.57 -5.54 6.36
CA VAL A 250 32.77 -4.86 6.86
C VAL A 250 33.75 -5.93 7.33
N ARG A 251 34.97 -5.91 6.79
CA ARG A 251 36.06 -6.79 7.20
C ARG A 251 37.36 -6.00 7.38
N VAL A 252 38.34 -6.64 8.00
CA VAL A 252 39.69 -6.08 8.16
C VAL A 252 40.66 -6.93 7.33
N VAL A 253 41.37 -6.29 6.41
CA VAL A 253 42.43 -6.91 5.59
C VAL A 253 43.70 -6.12 5.81
N ASP A 254 44.77 -6.80 6.20
CA ASP A 254 46.08 -6.21 6.50
C ASP A 254 46.02 -4.99 7.45
N GLY A 255 45.10 -5.04 8.42
CA GLY A 255 44.90 -3.98 9.42
C GLY A 255 44.06 -2.79 8.96
N VAL A 256 43.53 -2.82 7.73
CA VAL A 256 42.66 -1.77 7.17
C VAL A 256 41.22 -2.27 7.09
N ALA A 257 40.27 -1.46 7.53
CA ALA A 257 38.85 -1.77 7.40
C ALA A 257 38.37 -1.54 5.96
N GLU A 258 37.75 -2.56 5.38
CA GLU A 258 37.19 -2.55 4.03
C GLU A 258 35.67 -2.78 4.10
N LEU A 259 34.91 -1.98 3.35
CA LEU A 259 33.48 -2.16 3.12
C LEU A 259 33.25 -2.71 1.72
N HIS A 260 32.73 -3.94 1.63
CA HIS A 260 32.31 -4.54 0.38
C HIS A 260 30.79 -4.51 0.31
N TYR A 261 30.22 -3.88 -0.71
CA TYR A 261 28.77 -3.65 -0.75
C TYR A 261 28.15 -3.85 -2.14
N ILE A 262 26.87 -4.21 -2.12
CA ILE A 262 26.02 -4.23 -3.30
C ILE A 262 24.98 -3.11 -3.22
N THR A 263 24.56 -2.64 -4.39
CA THR A 263 23.45 -1.69 -4.53
C THR A 263 22.29 -2.36 -5.26
N VAL A 264 21.08 -2.23 -4.72
CA VAL A 264 19.84 -2.60 -5.41
C VAL A 264 19.04 -1.32 -5.65
N LYS A 265 18.83 -0.97 -6.92
CA LYS A 265 17.91 0.10 -7.32
C LYS A 265 16.49 -0.40 -7.12
N ILE A 266 15.79 0.21 -6.17
CA ILE A 266 14.46 -0.21 -5.76
C ILE A 266 13.37 0.62 -6.47
N GLY A 267 13.71 1.81 -6.97
CA GLY A 267 12.74 2.75 -7.55
C GLY A 267 11.68 3.20 -6.54
N ASN A 268 10.78 4.08 -6.99
CA ASN A 268 9.54 4.41 -6.27
C ASN A 268 8.43 3.40 -6.59
#